data_AF-A0A0J7L8F5-F1
#
_entry.id   AF-A0A0J7L8F5-F1
#
_cell.length_a   1.000
_cell.length_b   1.000
_cell.length_c   1.000
_cell.angle_alpha   90.00
_cell.angle_beta   90.00
_cell.angle_gamma   90.00
#
_symmetry.space_group_name_H-M   'P 1'
#
loop_
_entity.id
_entity.type
_entity.pdbx_description
1 polymer ?
#
loop_
_entity_poly.entity_id
_entity_poly.type
_entity_poly.pdbx_seq_one_letter_code
_entity_poly.pdbx_strand_id
1 'polypeptide(L)'
;MGTHYNGSETSGYGTSDNSIKAIHTRSGHILKFTEDESIILTDKSGNEMIFDTVGSNITVTAPETMTFNCKNMNINVGENMTTSVGQNISTSAGNNIGVTAGNDIMETATGNRMEMANNRTEMVDETVLRQSKTSETFAGEINISSTQENMTMQSAKTIEWNSGEKSNLF
;
A
#
# COMPACT_ATOMS: atom_id res chain seq x y z
N MET A 1 -37.17 26.28 12.53
CA MET A 1 -37.22 27.62 13.14
C MET A 1 -35.80 28.11 13.32
N GLY A 2 -35.46 29.32 12.88
CA GLY A 2 -34.13 29.93 13.06
C GLY A 2 -34.18 31.03 14.12
N THR A 3 -33.03 31.34 14.73
CA THR A 3 -32.88 32.45 15.69
C THR A 3 -32.07 33.57 15.04
N HIS A 4 -32.54 34.80 15.17
CA HIS A 4 -31.73 35.98 14.83
C HIS A 4 -30.77 36.30 15.98
N TYR A 5 -29.57 36.76 15.62
CA TYR A 5 -28.61 37.27 16.59
C TYR A 5 -29.21 38.47 17.34
N ASN A 6 -29.20 38.43 18.68
CA ASN A 6 -29.83 39.42 19.56
C ASN A 6 -28.80 40.28 20.32
N GLY A 7 -27.51 40.16 20.00
CA GLY A 7 -26.44 40.96 20.62
C GLY A 7 -25.97 40.50 22.01
N SER A 8 -26.62 39.52 22.65
CA SER A 8 -26.23 39.10 24.01
C SER A 8 -25.09 38.08 24.05
N GLU A 9 -24.94 37.29 22.97
CA GLU A 9 -23.91 36.25 22.85
C GLU A 9 -22.79 36.73 21.92
N THR A 10 -21.58 36.16 22.05
CA THR A 10 -20.50 36.39 21.07
C THR A 10 -20.11 35.08 20.40
N SER A 11 -19.74 35.11 19.12
CA SER A 11 -19.47 33.88 18.35
C SER A 11 -18.14 33.22 18.68
N GLY A 12 -17.20 33.94 19.31
CA GLY A 12 -15.81 33.50 19.50
C GLY A 12 -14.95 33.50 18.23
N TYR A 13 -15.53 33.79 17.06
CA TYR A 13 -14.86 33.83 15.76
C TYR A 13 -14.72 35.25 15.19
N GLY A 14 -15.13 36.28 15.94
CA GLY A 14 -15.02 37.67 15.51
C GLY A 14 -13.56 38.13 15.48
N THR A 15 -13.07 38.49 14.30
CA THR A 15 -11.77 39.15 14.10
C THR A 15 -12.00 40.58 13.61
N SER A 16 -11.04 41.49 13.87
CA SER A 16 -11.19 42.92 13.52
C SER A 16 -11.30 43.16 12.01
N ASP A 17 -10.79 42.25 11.21
CA ASP A 17 -10.79 42.25 9.74
C ASP A 17 -11.80 41.26 9.13
N ASN A 18 -12.59 40.56 9.96
CA ASN A 18 -13.53 39.53 9.52
C ASN A 18 -12.88 38.36 8.75
N SER A 19 -11.61 38.07 9.07
CA SER A 19 -10.79 36.96 8.54
C SER A 19 -11.26 35.54 8.87
N ILE A 20 -12.24 35.38 9.77
CA ILE A 20 -12.76 34.06 10.14
C ILE A 20 -14.26 34.00 9.93
N LYS A 21 -14.70 32.99 9.18
CA LYS A 21 -16.12 32.67 8.98
C LYS A 21 -16.34 31.23 9.41
N ALA A 22 -17.28 30.98 10.33
CA ALA A 22 -17.49 29.64 10.85
C ALA A 22 -18.97 29.31 11.10
N ILE A 23 -19.32 28.05 10.91
CA ILE A 23 -20.54 27.42 11.40
C ILE A 23 -20.12 26.51 12.55
N HIS A 24 -20.52 26.86 13.77
CA HIS A 24 -20.22 26.07 14.98
C HIS A 24 -21.52 25.67 15.66
N THR A 25 -21.72 24.37 15.83
CA THR A 25 -22.85 23.81 16.57
C THR A 25 -22.56 23.73 18.06
N ARG A 26 -23.59 23.80 18.93
CA ARG A 26 -23.41 23.65 20.39
C ARG A 26 -22.78 22.32 20.80
N SER A 27 -22.86 21.30 19.94
CA SER A 27 -22.27 19.98 20.18
C SER A 27 -20.80 19.89 19.74
N GLY A 28 -20.19 20.97 19.24
CA GLY A 28 -18.76 21.04 18.93
C GLY A 28 -18.36 20.66 17.50
N HIS A 29 -19.30 20.58 16.56
CA HIS A 29 -18.96 20.46 15.13
C HIS A 29 -18.70 21.83 14.53
N ILE A 30 -17.63 21.96 13.75
CA ILE A 30 -17.15 23.22 13.19
C ILE A 30 -16.86 23.05 11.70
N LEU A 31 -17.42 23.93 10.89
CA LEU A 31 -16.91 24.25 9.55
C LEU A 31 -16.35 25.68 9.60
N LYS A 32 -15.05 25.86 9.37
CA LYS A 32 -14.34 27.14 9.51
C LYS A 32 -13.56 27.47 8.24
N PHE A 33 -13.69 28.70 7.79
CA PHE A 33 -12.88 29.34 6.77
C PHE A 33 -11.99 30.36 7.46
N THR A 34 -10.68 30.23 7.30
CA THR A 34 -9.71 31.28 7.62
C THR A 34 -9.30 31.88 6.28
N GLU A 35 -9.57 33.17 6.05
CA GLU A 35 -9.32 33.85 4.76
C GLU A 35 -7.93 33.50 4.22
N ASP A 36 -7.84 33.28 2.91
CA ASP A 36 -6.64 32.92 2.14
C ASP A 36 -5.76 31.75 2.67
N GLU A 37 -6.11 31.16 3.80
CA GLU A 37 -5.29 30.20 4.53
C GLU A 37 -5.86 28.78 4.45
N SER A 38 -7.09 28.55 4.92
CA SER A 38 -7.58 27.17 5.10
C SER A 38 -9.11 27.03 5.15
N ILE A 39 -9.57 25.84 4.77
CA ILE A 39 -10.93 25.34 5.03
C ILE A 39 -10.82 24.15 5.97
N ILE A 40 -11.53 24.19 7.11
CA ILE A 40 -11.44 23.19 8.17
C ILE A 40 -12.83 22.67 8.50
N LEU A 41 -13.00 21.35 8.45
CA LEU A 41 -14.18 20.63 8.96
C LEU A 41 -13.72 19.73 10.11
N THR A 42 -14.24 19.94 11.31
CA THR A 42 -13.86 19.17 12.51
C THR A 42 -15.05 18.88 13.41
N ASP A 43 -14.94 17.83 14.22
CA ASP A 43 -15.85 17.54 15.32
C ASP A 43 -15.13 17.45 16.68
N LYS A 44 -15.92 17.41 17.76
CA LYS A 44 -15.40 17.26 19.11
C LYS A 44 -14.66 15.93 19.38
N SER A 45 -14.79 14.96 18.49
CA SER A 45 -14.18 13.63 18.63
C SER A 45 -12.81 13.55 17.97
N GLY A 46 -12.38 14.58 17.24
CA GLY A 46 -11.08 14.65 16.59
C GLY A 46 -11.07 14.13 15.15
N ASN A 47 -12.24 13.98 14.52
CA ASN A 47 -12.30 13.78 13.08
C ASN A 47 -12.07 15.12 12.37
N GLU A 48 -11.16 15.16 11.40
CA GLU A 48 -10.75 16.41 10.75
C GLU A 48 -10.55 16.25 9.24
N MET A 49 -10.94 17.28 8.51
CA MET A 49 -10.57 17.50 7.11
C MET A 49 -10.08 18.93 6.97
N ILE A 50 -8.83 19.09 6.56
CA ILE A 50 -8.13 20.38 6.45
C ILE A 50 -7.67 20.56 5.00
N PHE A 51 -8.14 21.63 4.36
CA PHE A 51 -7.64 22.10 3.08
C PHE A 51 -6.73 23.30 3.37
N ASP A 52 -5.42 23.10 3.21
CA ASP A 52 -4.39 24.13 3.37
C ASP A 52 -4.16 24.79 2.01
N THR A 53 -4.59 26.05 1.89
CA THR A 53 -4.49 26.83 0.64
C THR A 53 -3.06 27.27 0.38
N VAL A 54 -2.31 27.64 1.42
CA VAL A 54 -0.94 28.15 1.31
C VAL A 54 0.01 27.05 0.84
N GLY A 55 -0.10 25.86 1.45
CA GLY A 55 0.67 24.69 1.06
C GLY A 55 0.06 23.87 -0.08
N SER A 56 -1.18 24.15 -0.46
CA SER A 56 -1.97 23.35 -1.43
C SER A 56 -2.12 21.88 -1.03
N ASN A 57 -2.30 21.62 0.28
CA ASN A 57 -2.40 20.27 0.85
C ASN A 57 -3.82 19.96 1.33
N ILE A 58 -4.15 18.66 1.38
CA ILE A 58 -5.36 18.17 2.04
C ILE A 58 -4.96 17.09 3.04
N THR A 59 -5.40 17.24 4.29
CA THR A 59 -5.23 16.24 5.34
C THR A 59 -6.59 15.78 5.82
N VAL A 60 -6.78 14.46 5.89
CA VAL A 60 -7.97 13.83 6.46
C VAL A 60 -7.53 12.94 7.61
N THR A 61 -8.12 13.12 8.78
CA THR A 61 -7.76 12.42 10.02
C THR A 61 -9.02 11.87 10.70
N ALA A 62 -8.93 10.64 11.20
CA ALA A 62 -9.95 9.99 12.01
C ALA A 62 -9.24 9.18 13.09
N PRO A 63 -9.66 9.27 14.37
CA PRO A 63 -9.01 8.52 15.46
C PRO A 63 -9.20 7.00 15.40
N GLU A 64 -10.23 6.52 14.67
CA GLU A 64 -10.55 5.09 14.58
C GLU A 64 -10.51 4.56 13.14
N THR A 65 -11.62 4.65 12.40
CA THR A 65 -11.79 3.96 11.10
C THR A 65 -12.19 4.92 10.00
N MET A 66 -11.56 4.81 8.82
CA MET A 66 -12.02 5.42 7.57
C MET A 66 -12.40 4.33 6.56
N THR A 67 -13.54 4.50 5.88
CA THR A 67 -14.05 3.54 4.89
C THR A 67 -14.44 4.25 3.60
N PHE A 68 -13.97 3.75 2.46
CA PHE A 68 -14.28 4.27 1.13
C PHE A 68 -15.09 3.25 0.32
N ASN A 69 -16.36 3.53 0.06
CA ASN A 69 -17.24 2.66 -0.72
C ASN A 69 -17.57 3.31 -2.06
N CYS A 70 -17.31 2.61 -3.17
CA CYS A 70 -17.58 3.11 -4.51
C CYS A 70 -17.70 1.97 -5.53
N LYS A 71 -18.24 2.28 -6.72
CA LYS A 71 -18.27 1.35 -7.86
C LYS A 71 -16.90 1.25 -8.54
N ASN A 72 -16.21 2.38 -8.67
CA ASN A 72 -14.87 2.48 -9.27
C ASN A 72 -14.03 3.45 -8.43
N MET A 73 -12.76 3.14 -8.21
CA MET A 73 -11.78 4.00 -7.52
C MET A 73 -10.55 4.17 -8.41
N ASN A 74 -10.07 5.41 -8.55
CA ASN A 74 -8.80 5.72 -9.21
C ASN A 74 -7.92 6.52 -8.24
N ILE A 75 -6.66 6.14 -8.12
CA ILE A 75 -5.67 6.87 -7.31
C ILE A 75 -4.47 7.15 -8.21
N ASN A 76 -4.30 8.42 -8.60
CA ASN A 76 -3.22 8.86 -9.48
C ASN A 76 -2.29 9.81 -8.70
N VAL A 77 -1.00 9.48 -8.62
CA VAL A 77 0.00 10.26 -7.87
C VAL A 77 1.15 10.58 -8.82
N GLY A 78 1.51 11.87 -8.92
CA GLY A 78 2.52 12.34 -9.87
C GLY A 78 3.96 12.08 -9.46
N GLU A 79 4.21 11.96 -8.15
CA GLU A 79 5.54 11.72 -7.59
C GLU A 79 5.55 10.45 -6.74
N ASN A 80 5.32 10.57 -5.43
CA ASN A 80 5.55 9.50 -4.47
C ASN A 80 4.26 9.09 -3.75
N MET A 81 4.01 7.79 -3.65
CA MET A 81 2.97 7.20 -2.80
C MET A 81 3.62 6.37 -1.69
N THR A 82 3.28 6.67 -0.44
CA THR A 82 3.72 5.90 0.73
C THR A 82 2.52 5.31 1.45
N THR A 83 2.55 4.02 1.75
CA THR A 83 1.54 3.33 2.57
C THR A 83 2.23 2.63 3.72
N SER A 84 1.83 2.95 4.95
CA SER A 84 2.36 2.34 6.17
C SER A 84 1.22 1.83 7.03
N VAL A 85 1.30 0.58 7.47
CA VAL A 85 0.27 -0.08 8.28
C VAL A 85 0.96 -0.77 9.45
N GLY A 86 0.50 -0.49 10.68
CA GLY A 86 1.13 -1.03 11.89
C GLY A 86 0.92 -2.53 12.10
N GLN A 87 -0.18 -3.07 11.57
CA GLN A 87 -0.54 -4.49 11.70
C GLN A 87 -0.58 -5.18 10.32
N ASN A 88 -1.77 -5.39 9.75
CA ASN A 88 -1.94 -6.24 8.56
C ASN A 88 -2.48 -5.45 7.36
N ILE A 89 -2.00 -5.79 6.16
CA ILE A 89 -2.60 -5.42 4.88
C ILE A 89 -3.23 -6.69 4.28
N SER A 90 -4.46 -6.59 3.80
CA SER A 90 -5.13 -7.64 3.03
C SER A 90 -5.62 -7.08 1.71
N THR A 91 -5.16 -7.67 0.61
CA THR A 91 -5.54 -7.29 -0.75
C THR A 91 -6.26 -8.46 -1.41
N SER A 92 -7.46 -8.21 -1.92
CA SER A 92 -8.23 -9.22 -2.65
C SER A 92 -8.88 -8.59 -3.88
N ALA A 93 -8.87 -9.31 -4.99
CA ALA A 93 -9.55 -8.92 -6.22
C ALA A 93 -10.34 -10.12 -6.75
N GLY A 94 -11.55 -9.88 -7.26
CA GLY A 94 -12.39 -10.96 -7.82
C GLY A 94 -11.84 -11.57 -9.11
N ASN A 95 -10.93 -10.86 -9.81
CA ASN A 95 -10.31 -11.30 -11.05
C ASN A 95 -8.79 -11.24 -10.95
N ASN A 96 -8.17 -10.09 -11.24
CA ASN A 96 -6.72 -9.96 -11.38
C ASN A 96 -6.15 -8.91 -10.42
N ILE A 97 -4.93 -9.16 -9.94
CA ILE A 97 -4.04 -8.16 -9.34
C ILE A 97 -2.85 -8.03 -10.29
N GLY A 98 -2.55 -6.81 -10.73
CA GLY A 98 -1.38 -6.49 -11.55
C GLY A 98 -0.41 -5.62 -10.76
N VAL A 99 0.88 -5.95 -10.84
CA VAL A 99 1.96 -5.16 -10.25
C VAL A 99 3.02 -4.96 -11.33
N THR A 100 3.46 -3.73 -11.54
CA THR A 100 4.50 -3.38 -12.51
C THR A 100 5.30 -2.22 -11.95
N ALA A 101 6.63 -2.35 -11.99
CA ALA A 101 7.57 -1.28 -11.65
C ALA A 101 8.50 -1.05 -12.85
N GLY A 102 8.89 0.21 -13.08
CA GLY A 102 9.83 0.55 -14.14
C GLY A 102 11.28 0.16 -13.83
N ASN A 103 11.61 0.01 -12.54
CA ASN A 103 12.93 -0.40 -12.06
C ASN A 103 12.79 -1.66 -11.20
N ASP A 104 12.61 -1.51 -9.88
CA ASP A 104 12.68 -2.62 -8.94
C ASP A 104 11.34 -2.90 -8.22
N ILE A 105 11.09 -4.18 -7.95
CA ILE A 105 10.13 -4.63 -6.94
C ILE A 105 10.94 -5.29 -5.83
N MET A 106 10.86 -4.74 -4.61
CA MET A 106 11.52 -5.28 -3.42
C MET A 106 10.48 -5.86 -2.47
N GLU A 107 10.60 -7.15 -2.16
CA GLU A 107 9.74 -7.83 -1.20
C GLU A 107 10.59 -8.48 -0.11
N THR A 108 10.29 -8.19 1.15
CA THR A 108 10.96 -8.80 2.31
C THR A 108 9.93 -9.38 3.26
N ALA A 109 10.11 -10.63 3.66
CA ALA A 109 9.35 -11.28 4.72
C ALA A 109 10.32 -11.92 5.71
N THR A 110 10.21 -11.56 7.00
CA THR A 110 11.01 -12.18 8.07
C THR A 110 10.49 -13.55 8.47
N GLY A 111 9.18 -13.78 8.25
CA GLY A 111 8.53 -15.08 8.39
C GLY A 111 8.51 -15.83 7.06
N ASN A 112 7.33 -16.31 6.67
CA ASN A 112 7.17 -17.15 5.49
C ASN A 112 6.65 -16.35 4.30
N ARG A 113 7.13 -16.70 3.11
CA ARG A 113 6.49 -16.35 1.83
C ARG A 113 5.88 -17.64 1.25
N MET A 114 4.58 -17.63 0.99
CA MET A 114 3.85 -18.74 0.39
C MET A 114 3.23 -18.29 -0.93
N GLU A 115 3.37 -19.12 -1.96
CA GLU A 115 2.82 -18.87 -3.29
C GLU A 115 2.08 -20.13 -3.74
N MET A 116 0.84 -19.95 -4.20
CA MET A 116 0.03 -21.03 -4.74
C MET A 116 -0.59 -20.55 -6.05
N ALA A 117 -0.29 -21.26 -7.13
CA ALA A 117 -0.78 -20.95 -8.46
C ALA A 117 -0.96 -22.26 -9.25
N ASN A 118 -1.86 -22.25 -10.22
CA ASN A 118 -2.00 -23.37 -11.16
C ASN A 118 -0.77 -23.45 -12.09
N ASN A 119 -0.27 -22.29 -12.53
CA ASN A 119 0.91 -22.16 -13.38
C ASN A 119 1.80 -21.03 -12.85
N ARG A 120 3.12 -21.22 -12.87
CA ARG A 120 4.12 -20.19 -12.58
C ARG A 120 5.13 -20.11 -13.73
N THR A 121 5.41 -18.90 -14.20
CA THR A 121 6.39 -18.62 -15.24
C THR A 121 7.34 -17.54 -14.73
N GLU A 122 8.64 -17.78 -14.86
CA GLU A 122 9.70 -16.87 -14.41
C GLU A 122 10.66 -16.67 -15.58
N MET A 123 10.78 -15.43 -16.06
CA MET A 123 11.69 -15.03 -17.14
C MET A 123 12.63 -13.97 -16.56
N VAL A 124 13.93 -14.20 -16.66
CA VAL A 124 14.97 -13.34 -16.10
C VAL A 124 16.10 -13.22 -17.11
N ASP A 125 16.44 -11.98 -17.49
CA ASP A 125 17.40 -11.72 -18.56
C ASP A 125 18.86 -11.94 -18.11
N GLU A 126 19.16 -11.62 -16.85
CA GLU A 126 20.52 -11.69 -16.32
C GLU A 126 20.71 -12.87 -15.36
N THR A 127 20.43 -12.66 -14.06
CA THR A 127 20.83 -13.61 -13.02
C THR A 127 19.67 -13.99 -12.12
N VAL A 128 19.52 -15.29 -11.88
CA VAL A 128 18.70 -15.84 -10.80
C VAL A 128 19.62 -16.32 -9.68
N LEU A 129 19.57 -15.67 -8.51
CA LEU A 129 20.28 -16.10 -7.30
C LEU A 129 19.29 -16.69 -6.31
N ARG A 130 19.50 -17.95 -5.90
CA ARG A 130 18.71 -18.61 -4.86
C ARG A 130 19.63 -19.15 -3.78
N GLN A 131 19.47 -18.66 -2.56
CA GLN A 131 20.23 -19.10 -1.40
C GLN A 131 19.27 -19.55 -0.30
N SER A 132 19.54 -20.73 0.26
CA SER A 132 18.72 -21.32 1.31
C SER A 132 19.56 -22.29 2.12
N LYS A 133 19.18 -22.53 3.38
CA LYS A 133 19.78 -23.60 4.19
C LYS A 133 19.42 -24.99 3.66
N THR A 134 18.18 -25.15 3.17
CA THR A 134 17.64 -26.38 2.59
C THR A 134 16.78 -25.98 1.39
N SER A 135 16.94 -26.71 0.27
CA SER A 135 16.14 -26.52 -0.95
C SER A 135 15.61 -27.89 -1.39
N GLU A 136 14.31 -27.98 -1.60
CA GLU A 136 13.63 -29.20 -2.04
C GLU A 136 12.81 -28.87 -3.28
N THR A 137 12.75 -29.80 -4.22
CA THR A 137 11.96 -29.66 -5.45
C THR A 137 11.32 -31.00 -5.76
N PHE A 138 10.00 -31.01 -5.91
CA PHE A 138 9.20 -32.18 -6.21
C PHE A 138 8.38 -31.89 -7.46
N ALA A 139 8.59 -32.65 -8.52
CA ALA A 139 7.86 -32.50 -9.78
C ALA A 139 7.75 -33.85 -10.48
N GLY A 140 6.74 -34.01 -11.34
CA GLY A 140 6.63 -35.19 -12.20
C GLY A 140 7.72 -35.25 -13.27
N GLU A 141 8.18 -34.09 -13.75
CA GLU A 141 9.27 -33.93 -14.71
C GLU A 141 10.06 -32.66 -14.39
N ILE A 142 11.39 -32.72 -14.52
CA ILE A 142 12.29 -31.57 -14.37
C ILE A 142 13.19 -31.51 -15.60
N ASN A 143 13.11 -30.42 -16.35
CA ASN A 143 13.98 -30.14 -17.49
C ASN A 143 14.95 -29.00 -17.13
N ILE A 144 16.24 -29.31 -17.11
CA ILE A 144 17.32 -28.34 -16.86
C ILE A 144 18.30 -28.44 -18.01
N SER A 145 18.60 -27.30 -18.63
CA SER A 145 19.58 -27.21 -19.72
C SER A 145 20.36 -25.91 -19.62
N SER A 146 21.64 -25.97 -19.95
CA SER A 146 22.45 -24.80 -20.28
C SER A 146 22.78 -24.87 -21.76
N THR A 147 22.49 -23.80 -22.50
CA THR A 147 22.52 -23.80 -23.97
C THR A 147 23.79 -23.22 -24.58
N GLN A 148 24.57 -22.47 -23.79
CA GLN A 148 25.78 -21.80 -24.26
C GLN A 148 27.01 -22.24 -23.46
N GLU A 149 26.86 -22.38 -22.14
CA GLU A 149 27.98 -22.62 -21.22
C GLU A 149 27.77 -23.87 -20.37
N ASN A 150 28.68 -24.12 -19.43
CA ASN A 150 28.65 -25.31 -18.59
C ASN A 150 27.54 -25.29 -17.53
N MET A 151 26.98 -26.47 -17.22
CA MET A 151 26.26 -26.69 -15.96
C MET A 151 27.26 -27.14 -14.89
N THR A 152 27.29 -26.46 -13.73
CA THR A 152 28.16 -26.82 -12.60
C THR A 152 27.33 -27.30 -11.42
N MET A 153 27.62 -28.50 -10.92
CA MET A 153 27.03 -29.04 -9.69
C MET A 153 28.14 -29.41 -8.70
N GLN A 154 28.10 -28.81 -7.51
CA GLN A 154 29.12 -28.99 -6.48
C GLN A 154 28.46 -29.33 -5.14
N SER A 155 29.04 -30.30 -4.43
CA SER A 155 28.63 -30.68 -3.09
C SER A 155 29.87 -30.87 -2.23
N ALA A 156 29.86 -30.37 -0.99
CA ALA A 156 30.93 -30.62 -0.03
C ALA A 156 30.96 -32.07 0.47
N LYS A 157 29.87 -32.82 0.25
CA LYS A 157 29.74 -34.23 0.60
C LYS A 157 29.49 -35.06 -0.66
N THR A 158 28.26 -35.48 -0.88
CA THR A 158 27.86 -36.37 -1.97
C THR A 158 26.85 -35.69 -2.89
N ILE A 159 26.82 -36.17 -4.13
CA ILE A 159 25.72 -35.96 -5.09
C ILE A 159 25.19 -37.35 -5.41
N GLU A 160 23.88 -37.55 -5.31
CA GLU A 160 23.23 -38.85 -5.51
C GLU A 160 22.31 -38.80 -6.73
N TRP A 161 22.49 -39.74 -7.65
CA TRP A 161 21.66 -39.89 -8.85
C TRP A 161 21.02 -41.27 -8.83
N ASN A 162 19.82 -41.36 -8.27
CA ASN A 162 19.09 -42.62 -8.14
C ASN A 162 18.00 -42.68 -9.21
N SER A 163 18.00 -43.74 -10.02
CA SER A 163 17.02 -43.98 -11.07
C SER A 163 16.54 -45.43 -11.02
N GLY A 164 15.25 -45.65 -11.31
CA GLY A 164 14.69 -46.99 -11.47
C GLY A 164 15.18 -47.70 -12.74
N GLU A 165 15.68 -46.92 -13.71
CA GLU A 165 16.27 -47.39 -14.96
C GLU A 165 17.73 -46.92 -15.10
N LYS A 166 18.47 -47.48 -16.06
CA LYS A 166 19.86 -47.11 -16.29
C LYS A 166 19.99 -45.65 -16.75
N SER A 167 20.73 -44.84 -15.99
CA SER A 167 21.02 -43.45 -16.37
C SER A 167 21.90 -43.38 -17.62
N ASN A 168 21.56 -42.48 -18.54
CA ASN A 168 22.35 -42.17 -19.73
C ASN A 168 23.26 -40.97 -19.42
N LEU A 169 24.54 -41.25 -19.17
CA LEU A 169 25.59 -40.25 -18.97
C LEU A 169 26.56 -40.36 -20.16
N PHE A 170 26.67 -39.30 -20.95
CA PHE A 170 27.54 -39.21 -22.13
C PHE A 170 28.48 -38.01 -21.99
#